data_AF-A0A9R0JGJ2-F1
#
_entry.id   AF-A0A9R0JGJ2-F1
#
_cell.length_a   1.000
_cell.length_b   1.000
_cell.length_c   1.000
_cell.angle_alpha   90.00
_cell.angle_beta   90.00
_cell.angle_gamma   90.00
#
_symmetry.space_group_name_H-M   'P 1'
#
loop_
_entity.id
_entity.type
_entity.pdbx_description
1 polymer ?
#
loop_
_entity_poly.entity_id
_entity_poly.type
_entity_poly.pdbx_seq_one_letter_code
_entity_poly.pdbx_strand_id
1 'polypeptide(L)'
;MKRWKTVDESGGLSIQMDLRRPSCCSKPAWLMTTLSDMEQKIRMLVHRSSNENDEGKGDTFGERAECYYQERPQLLSLLLDLYNAYISLAERYCQSLHKHHNYQSHSSSDNTTTVSSEDFQSDAESSLSYQLPSTTAISHDEMISELVIKNVQYDLIVDELLVMEKQVNDSSRKIELQRSLLEVLESERLILLNENAGLRYKVCVLIDENKRLALDSMYVLKMREDHRVCMLSRKIEDLQGKIYSLEKRNRDYYQQLMHKQDNKQEDKEINIPRKGVRISRFWDKLKNSQLLFLCKPHPSRSVVN
;
A
#
# COMPACT_ATOMS: atom_id res chain seq x y z
N MET A 1 -8.38 -60.79 -42.39
CA MET A 1 -9.59 -61.64 -42.53
C MET A 1 -9.18 -63.10 -42.36
N LYS A 2 -9.46 -63.70 -41.20
CA LYS A 2 -9.38 -65.16 -41.01
C LYS A 2 -10.70 -65.58 -40.36
N ARG A 3 -11.51 -66.32 -41.12
CA ARG A 3 -12.88 -66.74 -40.77
C ARG A 3 -12.81 -68.23 -40.44
N TRP A 4 -13.01 -68.60 -39.19
CA TRP A 4 -13.19 -69.99 -38.78
C TRP A 4 -14.69 -70.18 -38.50
N LYS A 5 -15.28 -71.25 -39.05
CA LYS A 5 -16.68 -71.64 -38.82
C LYS A 5 -16.67 -72.79 -37.82
N THR A 6 -17.38 -72.65 -36.71
CA THR A 6 -17.82 -73.77 -35.88
C THR A 6 -19.32 -73.93 -36.06
N VAL A 7 -19.79 -75.18 -36.19
CA VAL A 7 -21.21 -75.53 -36.36
C VAL A 7 -21.73 -76.01 -35.01
N ASP A 8 -22.83 -75.42 -34.54
CA ASP A 8 -23.65 -75.87 -33.42
C ASP A 8 -24.98 -76.45 -33.91
N GLU A 9 -25.52 -77.43 -33.17
CA GLU A 9 -26.64 -78.31 -33.54
C GLU A 9 -28.04 -77.65 -33.52
N SER A 10 -28.16 -76.36 -33.80
CA SER A 10 -29.46 -75.67 -33.76
C SER A 10 -29.60 -74.59 -34.83
N GLY A 11 -29.13 -74.85 -36.05
CA GLY A 11 -29.61 -74.21 -37.29
C GLY A 11 -29.63 -72.67 -37.35
N GLY A 12 -28.97 -71.97 -36.43
CA GLY A 12 -28.94 -70.51 -36.35
C GLY A 12 -27.53 -69.99 -36.57
N LEU A 13 -27.31 -69.22 -37.63
CA LEU A 13 -26.05 -68.46 -37.79
C LEU A 13 -25.99 -67.36 -36.72
N SER A 14 -25.34 -67.62 -35.59
CA SER A 14 -24.96 -66.57 -34.65
C SER A 14 -23.62 -65.97 -35.05
N ILE A 15 -23.65 -64.78 -35.67
CA ILE A 15 -22.45 -63.98 -35.92
C ILE A 15 -22.11 -63.26 -34.61
N GLN A 16 -21.21 -63.85 -33.83
CA GLN A 16 -20.62 -63.13 -32.69
C GLN A 16 -19.60 -62.13 -33.24
N MET A 17 -20.03 -60.89 -33.46
CA MET A 17 -19.12 -59.77 -33.65
C MET A 17 -18.52 -59.41 -32.29
N ASP A 18 -17.30 -59.89 -32.07
CA ASP A 18 -16.47 -59.36 -31.01
C ASP A 18 -16.03 -57.95 -31.44
N LEU A 19 -16.88 -56.95 -31.15
CA LEU A 19 -16.48 -55.55 -31.14
C LEU A 19 -15.45 -55.41 -30.03
N ARG A 20 -14.19 -55.68 -30.37
CA ARG A 20 -13.04 -55.23 -29.61
C ARG A 20 -13.12 -53.70 -29.57
N ARG A 21 -13.86 -53.16 -28.59
CA ARG A 21 -13.74 -51.75 -28.19
C ARG A 21 -12.25 -51.51 -27.98
N PRO A 22 -11.63 -50.54 -28.65
CA PRO A 22 -10.38 -50.00 -28.19
C PRO A 22 -10.65 -49.40 -26.81
N SER A 23 -10.39 -50.21 -25.78
CA SER A 23 -10.41 -49.77 -24.41
C SER A 23 -9.28 -48.75 -24.23
N CYS A 24 -9.64 -47.63 -23.62
CA CYS A 24 -8.75 -46.62 -23.06
C CYS A 24 -8.11 -45.63 -24.05
N CYS A 25 -8.91 -44.68 -24.54
CA CYS A 25 -8.38 -43.33 -24.77
C CYS A 25 -8.22 -42.66 -23.39
N SER A 26 -7.19 -43.08 -22.64
CA SER A 26 -6.80 -42.39 -21.42
C SER A 26 -6.41 -40.97 -21.81
N LYS A 27 -7.11 -39.96 -21.28
CA LYS A 27 -6.70 -38.56 -21.44
C LYS A 27 -5.22 -38.49 -21.06
N PRO A 28 -4.36 -37.87 -21.89
CA PRO A 28 -2.93 -37.91 -21.64
C PRO A 28 -2.65 -37.30 -20.26
N ALA A 29 -1.75 -37.92 -19.49
CA ALA A 29 -1.53 -37.56 -18.08
C ALA A 29 -1.20 -36.07 -17.90
N TRP A 30 -0.47 -35.47 -18.86
CA TRP A 30 -0.17 -34.04 -18.87
C TRP A 30 -1.43 -33.17 -18.89
N LEU A 31 -2.46 -33.54 -19.66
CA LEU A 31 -3.72 -32.80 -19.75
C LEU A 31 -4.46 -32.82 -18.41
N MET A 32 -4.50 -33.97 -17.75
CA MET A 32 -5.16 -34.11 -16.44
C MET A 32 -4.44 -33.29 -15.37
N THR A 33 -3.10 -33.29 -15.36
CA THR A 33 -2.32 -32.49 -14.41
C THR A 33 -2.50 -31.00 -14.65
N THR A 34 -2.45 -30.54 -15.91
CA THR A 34 -2.62 -29.11 -16.22
C THR A 34 -4.04 -28.62 -15.92
N LEU A 35 -5.07 -29.42 -16.22
CA LEU A 35 -6.46 -29.06 -15.88
C LEU A 35 -6.66 -28.98 -14.36
N SER A 36 -6.08 -29.91 -13.59
CA SER A 36 -6.16 -29.89 -12.12
C SER A 36 -5.47 -28.64 -11.52
N ASP A 37 -4.30 -28.26 -12.05
CA ASP A 37 -3.58 -27.04 -11.64
C ASP A 37 -4.38 -25.76 -11.96
N MET A 38 -4.96 -25.68 -13.16
CA MET A 38 -5.85 -24.55 -13.52
C MET A 38 -7.09 -24.50 -12.62
N GLU A 39 -7.72 -25.64 -12.35
CA GLU A 39 -8.90 -25.71 -11.48
C GLU A 39 -8.56 -25.26 -10.05
N GLN A 40 -7.38 -25.63 -9.53
CA GLN A 40 -6.89 -25.14 -8.25
C GLN A 40 -6.68 -23.62 -8.26
N LYS A 41 -6.07 -23.07 -9.31
CA LYS A 41 -5.88 -21.62 -9.47
C LYS A 41 -7.19 -20.85 -9.59
N ILE A 42 -8.18 -21.39 -10.30
CA ILE A 42 -9.53 -20.82 -10.38
C ILE A 42 -10.23 -20.87 -9.02
N ARG A 43 -10.09 -21.96 -8.25
CA ARG A 43 -10.59 -22.02 -6.88
C ARG A 43 -9.95 -20.98 -5.97
N MET A 44 -8.64 -20.77 -6.08
CA MET A 44 -7.94 -19.72 -5.33
C MET A 44 -8.45 -18.32 -5.71
N LEU A 45 -8.70 -18.07 -7.00
CA LEU A 45 -9.27 -16.83 -7.51
C LEU A 45 -10.65 -16.55 -6.91
N VAL A 46 -11.56 -17.54 -6.99
CA VAL A 46 -12.92 -17.43 -6.46
C VAL A 46 -12.93 -17.24 -4.94
N HIS A 47 -12.09 -17.98 -4.21
CA HIS A 47 -11.99 -17.84 -2.77
C HIS A 47 -11.51 -16.44 -2.35
N ARG A 48 -10.54 -15.87 -3.09
CA ARG A 48 -10.06 -14.50 -2.84
C ARG A 48 -11.15 -13.46 -3.09
N SER A 49 -11.90 -13.58 -4.20
CA SER A 49 -13.00 -12.66 -4.50
C SER A 49 -14.19 -12.77 -3.54
N SER A 50 -14.43 -13.94 -2.95
CA SER A 50 -15.51 -14.13 -1.98
C SER A 50 -15.14 -13.60 -0.60
N ASN A 51 -13.87 -13.74 -0.19
CA ASN A 51 -13.38 -13.21 1.09
C ASN A 51 -13.31 -11.67 1.12
N GLU A 52 -13.34 -10.99 -0.03
CA GLU A 52 -13.50 -9.52 -0.11
C GLU A 52 -14.88 -9.05 0.38
N ASN A 53 -15.88 -9.94 0.41
CA ASN A 53 -17.23 -9.63 0.90
C ASN A 53 -17.43 -9.99 2.39
N ASP A 54 -16.41 -10.50 3.08
CA ASP A 54 -16.49 -10.86 4.51
C ASP A 54 -16.06 -9.67 5.39
N GLU A 55 -16.99 -8.72 5.53
CA GLU A 55 -17.36 -7.93 6.73
C GLU A 55 -16.34 -7.78 7.90
N GLY A 56 -15.06 -7.45 7.68
CA GLY A 56 -14.18 -7.26 8.84
C GLY A 56 -12.78 -6.65 8.69
N LYS A 57 -12.36 -6.23 7.49
CA LYS A 57 -11.04 -5.56 7.32
C LYS A 57 -11.21 -4.15 6.78
N GLY A 58 -11.33 -3.20 7.70
CA GLY A 58 -11.20 -1.77 7.47
C GLY A 58 -12.47 -0.99 7.78
N ASP A 59 -12.63 -0.60 9.05
CA ASP A 59 -13.70 0.32 9.47
C ASP A 59 -13.49 1.75 8.89
N THR A 60 -12.31 2.01 8.32
CA THR A 60 -11.95 3.31 7.72
C THR A 60 -11.70 3.20 6.21
N PHE A 61 -12.10 4.24 5.45
CA PHE A 61 -11.91 4.34 4.00
C PHE A 61 -10.44 4.13 3.56
N GLY A 62 -9.48 4.64 4.34
CA GLY A 62 -8.05 4.51 4.05
C GLY A 62 -7.57 3.06 4.10
N GLU A 63 -7.97 2.31 5.12
CA GLU A 63 -7.61 0.89 5.29
C GLU A 63 -8.21 0.03 4.19
N ARG A 64 -9.45 0.33 3.78
CA ARG A 64 -10.11 -0.33 2.63
C ARG A 64 -9.37 -0.08 1.32
N ALA A 65 -8.96 1.17 1.07
CA ALA A 65 -8.19 1.53 -0.11
C ALA A 65 -6.81 0.85 -0.11
N GLU A 66 -6.13 0.83 1.04
CA GLU A 66 -4.82 0.18 1.19
C GLU A 66 -4.89 -1.33 0.94
N CYS A 67 -5.87 -2.04 1.53
CA CYS A 67 -6.10 -3.45 1.24
C CYS A 67 -6.38 -3.68 -0.26
N TYR A 68 -7.26 -2.88 -0.87
CA TYR A 68 -7.58 -3.02 -2.29
C TYR A 68 -6.35 -2.88 -3.20
N TYR A 69 -5.51 -1.86 -2.96
CA TYR A 69 -4.31 -1.65 -3.78
C TYR A 69 -3.20 -2.66 -3.50
N GLN A 70 -3.18 -3.26 -2.32
CA GLN A 70 -2.25 -4.35 -2.01
C GLN A 70 -2.68 -5.68 -2.63
N GLU A 71 -3.98 -5.99 -2.70
CA GLU A 71 -4.52 -7.28 -3.18
C GLU A 71 -4.63 -7.37 -4.71
N ARG A 72 -4.85 -6.22 -5.37
CA ARG A 72 -5.03 -6.13 -6.82
C ARG A 72 -3.84 -6.67 -7.65
N PRO A 73 -2.56 -6.43 -7.30
CA PRO A 73 -1.43 -6.97 -8.05
C PRO A 73 -1.37 -8.50 -8.05
N GLN A 74 -1.65 -9.16 -6.93
CA GLN A 74 -1.57 -10.63 -6.89
C GLN A 74 -2.80 -11.27 -7.55
N LEU A 75 -3.96 -10.60 -7.52
CA LEU A 75 -5.13 -11.00 -8.33
C LEU A 75 -4.81 -10.96 -9.82
N LEU A 76 -4.17 -9.88 -10.27
CA LEU A 76 -3.77 -9.70 -11.67
C LEU A 76 -2.73 -10.73 -12.10
N SER A 77 -1.75 -11.04 -11.23
CA SER A 77 -0.77 -12.10 -11.46
C SER A 77 -1.44 -13.47 -11.64
N LEU A 78 -2.37 -13.83 -10.76
CA LEU A 78 -3.07 -15.11 -10.84
C LEU A 78 -3.91 -15.24 -12.12
N LEU A 79 -4.57 -14.15 -12.54
CA LEU A 79 -5.34 -14.11 -13.78
C LEU A 79 -4.44 -14.29 -15.01
N LEU A 80 -3.29 -13.62 -15.01
CA LEU A 80 -2.31 -13.74 -16.08
C LEU A 80 -1.75 -15.17 -16.18
N ASP A 81 -1.45 -15.80 -15.03
CA ASP A 81 -1.00 -17.19 -14.99
C ASP A 81 -2.04 -18.16 -15.54
N LEU A 82 -3.33 -17.94 -15.23
CA LEU A 82 -4.44 -18.72 -15.78
C LEU A 82 -4.57 -18.54 -17.29
N TYR A 83 -4.47 -17.30 -17.78
CA TYR A 83 -4.50 -17.00 -19.20
C TYR A 83 -3.36 -17.67 -19.98
N ASN A 84 -2.13 -17.57 -19.46
CA ASN A 84 -0.95 -18.18 -20.08
C ASN A 84 -1.04 -19.71 -20.07
N ALA A 85 -1.55 -20.29 -18.98
CA ALA A 85 -1.78 -21.73 -18.88
C ALA A 85 -2.83 -22.20 -19.90
N TYR A 86 -3.91 -21.44 -20.09
CA TYR A 86 -4.93 -21.71 -21.11
C TYR A 86 -4.36 -21.67 -22.53
N ILE A 87 -3.58 -20.65 -22.89
CA ILE A 87 -2.92 -20.56 -24.20
C ILE A 87 -2.02 -21.78 -24.42
N SER A 88 -1.16 -22.08 -23.44
CA SER A 88 -0.24 -23.23 -23.53
C SER A 88 -0.99 -24.55 -23.73
N LEU A 89 -2.17 -24.69 -23.11
CA LEU A 89 -3.03 -25.87 -23.27
C LEU A 89 -3.64 -25.93 -24.67
N ALA A 90 -4.16 -24.81 -25.16
CA ALA A 90 -4.74 -24.70 -26.51
C ALA A 90 -3.69 -25.01 -27.59
N GLU A 91 -2.49 -24.45 -27.47
CA GLU A 91 -1.38 -24.73 -28.39
C GLU A 91 -1.01 -26.21 -28.42
N ARG A 92 -0.83 -26.85 -27.26
CA ARG A 92 -0.53 -28.29 -27.18
C ARG A 92 -1.65 -29.15 -27.73
N TYR A 93 -2.90 -28.76 -27.51
CA TYR A 93 -4.06 -29.44 -28.07
C TYR A 93 -4.06 -29.34 -29.61
N CYS A 94 -3.85 -28.14 -30.16
CA CYS A 94 -3.68 -27.93 -31.59
C CYS A 94 -2.53 -28.78 -32.14
N GLN A 95 -1.34 -28.75 -31.52
CA GLN A 95 -0.20 -29.57 -31.94
C GLN A 95 -0.50 -31.08 -31.91
N SER A 96 -1.25 -31.56 -30.92
CA SER A 96 -1.67 -32.96 -30.84
C SER A 96 -2.61 -33.34 -31.98
N LEU A 97 -3.48 -32.43 -32.41
CA LEU A 97 -4.40 -32.64 -33.53
C LEU A 97 -3.63 -32.74 -34.86
N HIS A 98 -2.67 -31.83 -35.09
CA HIS A 98 -1.81 -31.83 -36.29
C HIS A 98 -0.93 -33.08 -36.37
N LYS A 99 -0.39 -33.56 -35.24
CA LYS A 99 0.36 -34.82 -35.19
C LYS A 99 -0.50 -36.02 -35.60
N HIS A 100 -1.75 -36.06 -35.15
CA HIS A 100 -2.67 -37.15 -35.50
C HIS A 100 -3.03 -37.19 -37.00
N HIS A 101 -3.07 -36.03 -37.67
CA HIS A 101 -3.26 -35.95 -39.13
C HIS A 101 -2.04 -36.43 -39.92
N ASN A 102 -0.82 -36.13 -39.48
CA ASN A 102 0.40 -36.62 -40.16
C ASN A 102 0.57 -38.15 -40.05
N TYR A 103 0.17 -38.78 -38.95
CA TYR A 103 0.21 -40.25 -38.83
C TYR A 103 -0.84 -40.98 -39.71
N GLN A 104 -1.86 -40.29 -40.24
CA GLN A 104 -2.82 -40.88 -41.19
C GLN A 104 -2.41 -40.72 -42.66
N SER A 105 -1.53 -39.77 -42.99
CA SER A 105 -1.00 -39.60 -44.36
C SER A 105 0.25 -40.40 -44.67
N HIS A 106 0.97 -40.92 -43.66
CA HIS A 106 2.17 -41.75 -43.88
C HIS A 106 1.84 -43.26 -43.83
N SER A 107 0.99 -43.71 -44.75
CA SER A 107 0.96 -45.10 -45.19
C SER A 107 1.21 -45.19 -46.71
N SER A 108 2.25 -44.49 -47.18
CA SER A 108 3.00 -44.92 -48.37
C SER A 108 4.31 -44.15 -48.47
N SER A 109 5.36 -44.90 -48.76
CA SER A 109 6.72 -44.52 -49.17
C SER A 109 7.72 -44.15 -48.08
N ASP A 110 8.61 -45.13 -47.87
CA ASP A 110 10.00 -44.98 -47.47
C ASP A 110 10.69 -43.80 -48.16
N ASN A 111 11.49 -43.04 -47.41
CA ASN A 111 12.94 -43.05 -47.56
C ASN A 111 13.64 -42.22 -46.47
N THR A 112 14.66 -42.85 -45.90
CA THR A 112 15.78 -42.34 -45.10
C THR A 112 16.34 -40.98 -45.50
N THR A 113 16.69 -40.13 -44.53
CA THR A 113 18.08 -39.79 -44.15
C THR A 113 18.11 -38.65 -43.10
N THR A 114 19.01 -38.83 -42.15
CA THR A 114 19.43 -37.93 -41.06
C THR A 114 20.11 -36.63 -41.55
N VAL A 115 19.96 -35.53 -40.81
CA VAL A 115 21.02 -34.66 -40.19
C VAL A 115 20.52 -33.22 -40.04
N SER A 116 20.58 -32.76 -38.78
CA SER A 116 20.80 -31.43 -38.18
C SER A 116 20.66 -30.10 -38.96
N SER A 117 19.99 -29.17 -38.26
CA SER A 117 20.36 -27.77 -37.96
C SER A 117 20.42 -26.67 -39.03
N GLU A 118 19.70 -25.60 -38.69
CA GLU A 118 19.95 -24.16 -38.94
C GLU A 118 19.48 -23.51 -40.25
N ASP A 119 18.57 -22.55 -40.05
CA ASP A 119 18.37 -21.27 -40.74
C ASP A 119 18.72 -21.17 -42.22
N PHE A 120 17.70 -21.07 -43.08
CA PHE A 120 17.71 -20.08 -44.17
C PHE A 120 16.27 -19.63 -44.49
N GLN A 121 16.06 -18.33 -44.31
CA GLN A 121 15.07 -17.53 -45.02
C GLN A 121 15.28 -17.77 -46.52
N SER A 122 14.26 -18.29 -47.21
CA SER A 122 14.29 -18.37 -48.67
C SER A 122 12.92 -18.01 -49.20
N ASP A 123 12.94 -16.93 -49.98
CA ASP A 123 11.85 -16.40 -50.77
C ASP A 123 11.14 -17.51 -51.53
N ALA A 124 9.83 -17.61 -51.31
CA ALA A 124 8.96 -18.42 -52.13
C ALA A 124 8.67 -17.68 -53.44
N GLU A 125 9.68 -17.52 -54.30
CA GLU A 125 9.44 -17.52 -55.75
C GLU A 125 9.03 -18.96 -56.13
N SER A 126 7.78 -19.29 -55.81
CA SER A 126 7.14 -20.51 -56.26
C SER A 126 7.10 -20.44 -57.78
N SER A 127 7.97 -21.22 -58.43
CA SER A 127 8.03 -21.37 -59.87
C SER A 127 6.66 -21.76 -60.40
N LEU A 128 5.97 -20.77 -60.98
CA LEU A 128 4.72 -20.93 -61.68
C LEU A 128 5.00 -21.73 -62.95
N SER A 129 4.88 -23.06 -62.87
CA SER A 129 4.78 -23.85 -64.08
C SER A 129 3.46 -23.46 -64.74
N TYR A 130 3.55 -22.81 -65.88
CA TYR A 130 2.40 -22.60 -66.75
C TYR A 130 1.99 -23.96 -67.31
N GLN A 131 1.26 -24.74 -66.51
CA GLN A 131 0.43 -25.79 -67.05
C GLN A 131 -0.78 -25.10 -67.67
N LEU A 132 -0.69 -24.90 -68.99
CA LEU A 132 -1.81 -24.47 -69.82
C LEU A 132 -3.03 -25.32 -69.43
N PRO A 133 -4.18 -24.72 -69.10
CA PRO A 133 -5.34 -25.51 -68.73
C PRO A 133 -5.68 -26.36 -69.96
N SER A 134 -5.55 -27.68 -69.83
CA SER A 134 -6.17 -28.61 -70.77
C SER A 134 -7.61 -28.17 -70.90
N THR A 135 -8.00 -27.69 -72.08
CA THR A 135 -9.38 -27.39 -72.41
C THR A 135 -10.16 -28.70 -72.46
N THR A 136 -10.42 -29.30 -71.30
CA THR A 136 -11.64 -30.05 -71.08
C THR A 136 -12.77 -29.05 -71.31
N ALA A 137 -13.79 -29.42 -72.06
CA ALA A 137 -14.96 -28.59 -72.28
C ALA A 137 -15.60 -28.21 -70.93
N ILE A 138 -15.15 -27.10 -70.33
CA ILE A 138 -15.79 -26.51 -69.17
C ILE A 138 -17.14 -26.04 -69.68
N SER A 139 -18.21 -26.65 -69.17
CA SER A 139 -19.57 -26.25 -69.49
C SER A 139 -19.69 -24.74 -69.26
N HIS A 140 -20.29 -24.00 -70.20
CA HIS A 140 -20.56 -22.57 -70.02
C HIS A 140 -21.28 -22.29 -68.69
N ASP A 141 -22.11 -23.23 -68.23
CA ASP A 141 -22.79 -23.15 -66.93
C ASP A 141 -21.83 -23.21 -65.73
N GLU A 142 -20.72 -23.94 -65.83
CA GLU A 142 -19.74 -24.04 -64.74
C GLU A 142 -18.97 -22.72 -64.58
N MET A 143 -18.58 -22.10 -65.69
CA MET A 143 -17.96 -20.76 -65.71
C MET A 143 -18.92 -19.68 -65.17
N ILE A 144 -20.20 -19.74 -65.56
CA ILE A 144 -21.22 -18.82 -65.06
C ILE A 144 -21.44 -19.03 -63.56
N SER A 145 -21.50 -20.28 -63.10
CA SER A 145 -21.66 -20.58 -61.67
C SER A 145 -20.49 -20.08 -60.84
N GLU A 146 -19.26 -20.23 -61.34
CA GLU A 146 -18.06 -19.74 -60.67
C GLU A 146 -18.07 -18.21 -60.56
N LEU A 147 -18.45 -17.50 -61.63
CA LEU A 147 -18.58 -16.04 -61.61
C LEU A 147 -19.64 -15.55 -60.61
N VAL A 148 -20.81 -16.21 -60.57
CA VAL A 148 -21.88 -15.87 -59.62
C VAL A 148 -21.43 -16.12 -58.18
N ILE A 149 -20.78 -17.25 -57.91
CA ILE A 149 -20.22 -17.56 -56.59
C ILE A 149 -19.19 -16.51 -56.19
N LYS A 150 -18.29 -16.12 -57.11
CA LYS A 150 -17.26 -15.11 -56.84
C LYS A 150 -17.84 -13.72 -56.58
N ASN A 151 -18.88 -13.31 -57.30
CA ASN A 151 -19.57 -12.04 -57.04
C ASN A 151 -20.22 -12.01 -55.66
N VAL A 152 -20.94 -13.06 -55.28
CA VAL A 152 -21.57 -13.14 -53.95
C VAL A 152 -20.50 -13.18 -52.84
N GLN A 153 -19.39 -13.89 -53.05
CA GLN A 153 -18.25 -13.89 -52.13
C GLN A 153 -17.66 -12.48 -51.97
N TYR A 154 -17.53 -11.73 -53.07
CA TYR A 154 -17.05 -10.35 -53.04
C TYR A 154 -17.99 -9.45 -52.23
N ASP A 155 -19.30 -9.50 -52.50
CA ASP A 155 -20.30 -8.72 -51.75
C ASP A 155 -20.28 -9.03 -50.25
N LEU A 156 -20.11 -10.32 -49.89
CA LEU A 156 -20.02 -10.76 -48.49
C LEU A 156 -18.77 -10.21 -47.80
N ILE A 157 -17.61 -10.27 -48.47
CA ILE A 157 -16.34 -9.75 -47.95
C ILE A 157 -16.44 -8.22 -47.79
N VAL A 158 -17.06 -7.52 -48.74
CA VAL A 158 -17.24 -6.06 -48.67
C VAL A 158 -18.10 -5.68 -47.45
N ASP A 159 -19.22 -6.37 -47.20
CA ASP A 159 -20.07 -6.10 -46.04
C ASP A 159 -19.32 -6.38 -44.72
N GLU A 160 -18.59 -7.50 -44.64
CA GLU A 160 -17.76 -7.83 -43.47
C GLU A 160 -16.69 -6.76 -43.21
N LEU A 161 -16.04 -6.25 -44.25
CA LEU A 161 -15.07 -5.16 -44.15
C LEU A 161 -15.70 -3.86 -43.65
N LEU A 162 -16.91 -3.50 -44.12
CA LEU A 162 -17.62 -2.31 -43.66
C LEU A 162 -18.03 -2.41 -42.18
N VAL A 163 -18.46 -3.59 -41.74
CA VAL A 163 -18.77 -3.86 -40.33
C VAL A 163 -17.51 -3.74 -39.47
N MET A 164 -16.40 -4.33 -39.91
CA MET A 164 -15.11 -4.22 -39.22
C MET A 164 -14.61 -2.77 -39.15
N GLU A 165 -14.71 -2.01 -40.25
CA GLU A 165 -14.31 -0.60 -40.30
C GLU A 165 -15.10 0.25 -39.30
N LYS A 166 -16.43 0.05 -39.24
CA LYS A 166 -17.27 0.72 -38.25
C LYS A 166 -16.85 0.37 -36.82
N GLN A 167 -16.58 -0.91 -36.54
CA GLN A 167 -16.14 -1.34 -35.21
C GLN A 167 -14.78 -0.73 -34.83
N VAL A 168 -13.84 -0.64 -35.77
CA VAL A 168 -12.54 0.01 -35.56
C VAL A 168 -12.74 1.50 -35.26
N ASN A 169 -13.59 2.19 -36.02
CA ASN A 169 -13.90 3.60 -35.77
C ASN A 169 -14.54 3.84 -34.40
N ASP A 170 -15.52 3.01 -34.01
CA ASP A 170 -16.15 3.08 -32.69
C ASP A 170 -15.14 2.82 -31.57
N SER A 171 -14.23 1.85 -31.77
CA SER A 171 -13.15 1.55 -30.81
C SER A 171 -12.13 2.68 -30.71
N SER A 172 -11.77 3.31 -31.84
CA SER A 172 -10.85 4.45 -31.91
C SER A 172 -11.41 5.64 -31.15
N ARG A 173 -12.69 5.96 -31.38
CA ARG A 173 -13.40 7.03 -30.66
C ARG A 173 -13.47 6.75 -29.15
N LYS A 174 -13.69 5.49 -28.75
CA LYS A 174 -13.69 5.10 -27.33
C LYS A 174 -12.32 5.32 -26.69
N ILE A 175 -11.24 4.95 -27.37
CA ILE A 175 -9.87 5.16 -26.89
C ILE A 175 -9.56 6.65 -26.75
N GLU A 176 -9.98 7.47 -27.72
CA GLU A 176 -9.78 8.93 -27.67
C GLU A 176 -10.52 9.57 -26.49
N LEU A 177 -11.80 9.20 -26.27
CA LEU A 177 -12.56 9.68 -25.12
C LEU A 177 -11.93 9.25 -23.79
N GLN A 178 -11.41 8.02 -23.71
CA GLN A 178 -10.71 7.54 -22.52
C GLN A 178 -9.40 8.31 -22.27
N ARG A 179 -8.66 8.67 -23.33
CA ARG A 179 -7.46 9.52 -23.21
C ARG A 179 -7.81 10.93 -22.72
N SER A 180 -8.85 11.55 -23.28
CA SER A 180 -9.29 12.88 -22.85
C SER A 180 -9.76 12.88 -21.39
N LEU A 181 -10.50 11.84 -20.96
CA LEU A 181 -10.88 11.71 -19.55
C LEU A 181 -9.64 11.58 -18.64
N LEU A 182 -8.64 10.80 -19.03
CA LEU A 182 -7.40 10.67 -18.28
C LEU A 182 -6.67 12.02 -18.17
N GLU A 183 -6.58 12.79 -19.25
CA GLU A 183 -5.97 14.13 -19.25
C GLU A 183 -6.68 15.08 -18.28
N VAL A 184 -8.01 15.07 -18.27
CA VAL A 184 -8.81 15.87 -17.31
C VAL A 184 -8.50 15.45 -15.87
N LEU A 185 -8.52 14.14 -15.57
CA LEU A 185 -8.22 13.63 -14.23
C LEU A 185 -6.78 13.95 -13.78
N GLU A 186 -5.82 13.89 -14.70
CA GLU A 186 -4.43 14.28 -14.43
C GLU A 186 -4.31 15.79 -14.14
N SER A 187 -5.07 16.62 -14.87
CA SER A 187 -5.12 18.07 -14.64
C SER A 187 -5.75 18.41 -13.27
N GLU A 188 -6.84 17.75 -12.88
CA GLU A 188 -7.48 17.92 -11.57
C GLU A 188 -6.54 17.49 -10.45
N ARG A 189 -5.86 16.34 -10.62
CA ARG A 189 -4.85 15.88 -9.67
C ARG A 189 -3.73 16.92 -9.50
N LEU A 190 -3.26 17.53 -10.58
CA LEU A 190 -2.19 18.54 -10.53
C LEU A 190 -2.66 19.81 -9.80
N ILE A 191 -3.89 20.27 -10.05
CA ILE A 191 -4.49 21.41 -9.36
C ILE A 191 -4.58 21.13 -7.85
N LEU A 192 -5.13 19.98 -7.47
CA LEU A 192 -5.28 19.59 -6.06
C LEU A 192 -3.92 19.46 -5.34
N LEU A 193 -2.90 18.94 -6.03
CA LEU A 193 -1.54 18.89 -5.48
C LEU A 193 -0.97 20.30 -5.23
N ASN A 194 -1.20 21.23 -6.15
CA ASN A 194 -0.75 22.60 -6.02
C ASN A 194 -1.48 23.34 -4.88
N GLU A 195 -2.80 23.17 -4.77
CA GLU A 195 -3.58 23.72 -3.65
C GLU A 195 -3.13 23.17 -2.30
N ASN A 196 -2.90 21.86 -2.21
CA ASN A 196 -2.35 21.23 -1.01
C ASN A 196 -0.97 21.78 -0.64
N ALA A 197 -0.08 22.00 -1.62
CA ALA A 197 1.20 22.63 -1.37
C ALA A 197 1.04 24.06 -0.81
N GLY A 198 0.12 24.84 -1.38
CA GLY A 198 -0.21 26.18 -0.89
C GLY A 198 -0.80 26.19 0.52
N LEU A 199 -1.71 25.26 0.83
CA LEU A 199 -2.26 25.09 2.18
C LEU A 199 -1.19 24.68 3.18
N ARG A 200 -0.28 23.76 2.82
CA ARG A 200 0.85 23.37 3.67
C ARG A 200 1.74 24.56 3.98
N TYR A 201 2.05 25.41 2.99
CA TYR A 201 2.83 26.62 3.23
C TYR A 201 2.14 27.57 4.22
N LYS A 202 0.83 27.84 4.03
CA LYS A 202 0.05 28.68 4.94
C LYS A 202 0.04 28.13 6.37
N VAL A 203 -0.13 26.81 6.52
CA VAL A 203 -0.09 26.13 7.82
C VAL A 203 1.29 26.29 8.47
N CYS A 204 2.38 26.08 7.72
CA CYS A 204 3.74 26.28 8.24
C CYS A 204 3.95 27.72 8.73
N VAL A 205 3.54 28.73 7.95
CA VAL A 205 3.66 30.14 8.34
C VAL A 205 2.89 30.43 9.63
N LEU A 206 1.63 29.98 9.73
CA LEU A 206 0.80 30.19 10.93
C LEU A 206 1.36 29.45 12.16
N ILE A 207 1.93 28.26 11.97
CA ILE A 207 2.59 27.51 13.05
C ILE A 207 3.79 28.29 13.58
N ASP A 208 4.64 28.81 12.70
CA ASP A 208 5.84 29.53 13.12
C ASP A 208 5.51 30.89 13.76
N GLU A 209 4.50 31.60 13.24
CA GLU A 209 3.99 32.81 13.88
C GLU A 209 3.40 32.52 15.27
N ASN A 210 2.60 31.46 15.43
CA ASN A 210 2.08 31.04 16.73
C ASN A 210 3.19 30.66 17.72
N LYS A 211 4.25 29.97 17.27
CA LYS A 211 5.42 29.69 18.12
C LYS A 211 6.06 30.99 18.57
N ARG A 212 6.24 31.97 17.67
CA ARG A 212 6.82 33.27 18.02
C ARG A 212 5.95 34.02 19.03
N LEU A 213 4.65 34.11 18.79
CA LEU A 213 3.70 34.75 19.71
C LEU A 213 3.68 34.08 21.09
N ALA A 214 3.79 32.75 21.15
CA ALA A 214 3.90 32.02 22.41
C ALA A 214 5.19 32.38 23.18
N LEU A 215 6.33 32.48 22.48
CA LEU A 215 7.59 32.91 23.06
C LEU A 215 7.54 34.37 23.55
N ASP A 216 6.98 35.27 22.74
CA ASP A 216 6.83 36.68 23.08
C ASP A 216 5.93 36.85 24.33
N SER A 217 4.81 36.13 24.39
CA SER A 217 3.91 36.11 25.54
C SER A 217 4.61 35.61 26.81
N MET A 218 5.37 34.51 26.69
CA MET A 218 6.16 33.98 27.80
C MET A 218 7.20 34.99 28.30
N TYR A 219 7.89 35.68 27.38
CA TYR A 219 8.86 36.71 27.72
C TYR A 219 8.22 37.88 28.46
N VAL A 220 7.08 38.39 27.98
CA VAL A 220 6.34 39.48 28.65
C VAL A 220 5.90 39.08 30.06
N LEU A 221 5.38 37.87 30.24
CA LEU A 221 5.01 37.35 31.56
C LEU A 221 6.24 37.24 32.48
N LYS A 222 7.36 36.76 31.96
CA LYS A 222 8.61 36.64 32.70
C LYS A 222 9.12 38.02 33.17
N MET A 223 9.14 39.00 32.28
CA MET A 223 9.54 40.38 32.61
C MET A 223 8.64 41.02 33.67
N ARG A 224 7.32 40.77 33.59
CA ARG A 224 6.37 41.24 34.62
C ARG A 224 6.67 40.60 35.98
N GLU A 225 6.96 39.30 36.02
CA GLU A 225 7.25 38.61 37.27
C GLU A 225 8.60 39.05 37.85
N ASP A 226 9.63 39.17 37.02
CA ASP A 226 10.94 39.66 37.45
C ASP A 226 10.87 41.09 38.01
N HIS A 227 10.04 41.95 37.41
CA HIS A 227 9.76 43.27 37.97
C HIS A 227 9.08 43.20 39.34
N ARG A 228 8.08 42.33 39.52
CA ARG A 228 7.41 42.13 40.82
C ARG A 228 8.38 41.61 41.87
N VAL A 229 9.22 40.63 41.52
CA VAL A 229 10.27 40.08 42.39
C VAL A 229 11.22 41.20 42.82
N CYS A 230 11.70 42.03 41.89
CA CYS A 230 12.58 43.16 42.20
C CYS A 230 11.94 44.14 43.21
N MET A 231 10.69 44.53 42.99
CA MET A 231 9.95 45.43 43.88
C MET A 231 9.76 44.84 45.29
N LEU A 232 9.44 43.55 45.38
CA LEU A 232 9.29 42.85 46.66
C LEU A 232 10.63 42.70 47.37
N SER A 233 11.71 42.35 46.67
CA SER A 233 13.06 42.27 47.23
C SER A 233 13.48 43.59 47.86
N ARG A 234 13.25 44.72 47.18
CA ARG A 234 13.58 46.05 47.72
C ARG A 234 12.75 46.39 48.96
N LYS A 235 11.47 46.02 48.98
CA LYS A 235 10.62 46.19 50.16
C LYS A 235 11.06 45.32 51.34
N ILE A 236 11.55 44.11 51.08
CA ILE A 236 12.12 43.22 52.09
C ILE A 236 13.38 43.87 52.69
N GLU A 237 14.28 44.40 51.87
CA GLU A 237 15.49 45.10 52.32
C GLU A 237 15.16 46.30 53.22
N ASP A 238 14.18 47.13 52.82
CA ASP A 238 13.73 48.28 53.62
C ASP A 238 13.14 47.84 54.98
N LEU A 239 12.34 46.77 54.98
CA LEU A 239 11.77 46.21 56.21
C LEU A 239 12.85 45.61 57.12
N GLN A 240 13.82 44.89 56.55
CA GLN A 240 14.98 44.36 57.27
C GLN A 240 15.79 45.49 57.92
N GLY A 241 16.04 46.60 57.22
CA GLY A 241 16.72 47.77 57.77
C GLY A 241 15.97 48.41 58.93
N LYS A 242 14.64 48.50 58.85
CA LYS A 242 13.78 48.97 59.95
C LYS A 242 13.83 48.04 61.16
N ILE A 243 13.75 46.72 60.94
CA ILE A 243 13.86 45.71 62.00
C ILE A 243 15.23 45.84 62.69
N TYR A 244 16.32 45.87 61.93
CA TYR A 244 17.66 46.03 62.48
C TYR A 244 17.80 47.29 63.35
N SER A 245 17.27 48.42 62.87
CA SER A 245 17.30 49.69 63.60
C SER A 245 16.44 49.64 64.88
N LEU A 246 15.29 48.97 64.83
CA LEU A 246 14.44 48.72 66.00
C LEU A 246 15.13 47.82 67.02
N GLU A 247 15.73 46.71 66.57
CA GLU A 247 16.48 45.80 67.42
C GLU A 247 17.65 46.49 68.10
N LYS A 248 18.38 47.35 67.38
CA LYS A 248 19.46 48.16 67.95
C LYS A 248 18.94 49.05 69.09
N ARG A 249 17.91 49.86 68.82
CA ARG A 249 17.31 50.71 69.85
C ARG A 249 16.78 49.89 71.04
N ASN A 250 16.17 48.74 70.79
CA ASN A 250 15.66 47.87 71.85
C ASN A 250 16.79 47.34 72.74
N ARG A 251 17.92 46.94 72.15
CA ARG A 251 19.14 46.56 72.90
C ARG A 251 19.63 47.71 73.78
N ASP A 252 19.70 48.93 73.24
CA ASP A 252 20.13 50.12 73.98
C ASP A 252 19.17 50.44 75.14
N TYR A 253 17.86 50.31 74.93
CA TYR A 253 16.86 50.47 75.99
C TYR A 253 17.06 49.47 77.13
N TYR A 254 17.31 48.19 76.82
CA TYR A 254 17.58 47.19 77.86
C TYR A 254 18.88 47.48 78.61
N GLN A 255 19.95 47.91 77.93
CA GLN A 255 21.20 48.30 78.59
C GLN A 255 20.98 49.47 79.58
N GLN A 256 20.22 50.49 79.18
CA GLN A 256 19.88 51.60 80.07
C GLN A 256 19.06 51.16 81.29
N LEU A 257 18.14 50.21 81.13
CA LEU A 257 17.38 49.65 82.24
C LEU A 257 18.29 48.90 83.23
N MET A 258 19.26 48.12 82.73
CA MET A 258 20.23 47.42 83.57
C MET A 258 21.10 48.40 84.37
N HIS A 259 21.66 49.44 83.73
CA HIS A 259 22.43 50.47 84.43
C HIS A 259 21.61 51.23 85.49
N LYS A 260 20.32 51.49 85.23
CA LYS A 260 19.42 52.10 86.24
C LYS A 260 19.05 51.16 87.38
N GLN A 261 19.10 49.85 87.16
CA GLN A 261 18.86 48.85 88.19
C GLN A 261 20.11 48.67 89.07
N ASP A 262 21.31 48.66 88.48
CA ASP A 262 22.58 48.65 89.19
C ASP A 262 22.75 49.91 90.06
N ASN A 263 22.47 51.11 89.53
CA ASN A 263 22.51 52.36 90.31
C ASN A 263 21.46 52.42 91.43
N LYS A 264 20.33 51.68 91.32
CA LYS A 264 19.34 51.55 92.41
C LYS A 264 19.71 50.48 93.43
N GLN A 265 20.64 49.59 93.08
CA GLN A 265 21.12 48.52 93.93
C GLN A 265 22.34 48.96 94.75
N GLU A 266 23.10 49.96 94.27
CA GLU A 266 24.14 50.66 95.04
C GLU A 266 23.59 51.44 96.25
N ASP A 267 22.30 51.83 96.25
CA ASP A 267 21.66 52.46 97.42
C ASP A 267 21.03 51.47 98.42
N LYS A 268 21.11 50.16 98.19
CA LYS A 268 20.58 49.13 99.11
C LYS A 268 21.42 47.85 99.10
N GLU A 269 22.56 47.88 99.78
CA GLU A 269 23.03 46.68 100.47
C GLU A 269 22.03 46.33 101.59
N ILE A 270 21.07 45.46 101.30
CA ILE A 270 20.51 44.43 102.18
C ILE A 270 19.84 43.37 101.26
N ASN A 271 20.54 42.25 101.11
CA ASN A 271 20.10 40.85 101.07
C ASN A 271 18.85 40.39 100.24
N ILE A 272 19.02 39.24 99.55
CA ILE A 272 18.02 38.27 98.99
C ILE A 272 17.60 38.46 97.48
N PRO A 273 17.34 37.38 96.70
CA PRO A 273 18.26 36.44 96.08
C PRO A 273 18.28 36.52 94.52
N ARG A 274 19.32 35.98 93.88
CA ARG A 274 19.44 35.87 92.42
C ARG A 274 18.31 35.03 91.81
N LYS A 275 17.33 35.67 91.16
CA LYS A 275 16.42 34.99 90.21
C LYS A 275 16.98 35.15 88.81
N GLY A 276 17.50 34.05 88.27
CA GLY A 276 17.97 33.97 86.88
C GLY A 276 16.90 34.44 85.90
N VAL A 277 17.26 35.42 85.08
CA VAL A 277 16.42 35.90 83.98
C VAL A 277 16.36 34.78 82.95
N ARG A 278 15.22 34.07 82.89
CA ARG A 278 14.94 33.13 81.79
C ARG A 278 14.74 33.96 80.53
N ILE A 279 15.76 34.01 79.69
CA ILE A 279 15.63 34.44 78.29
C ILE A 279 14.54 33.55 77.68
N SER A 280 13.50 34.19 77.16
CA SER A 280 12.28 33.52 76.72
C SER A 280 12.60 32.47 75.65
N ARG A 281 12.13 31.22 75.85
CA ARG A 281 12.26 30.07 74.93
C ARG A 281 11.81 30.38 73.49
N PHE A 282 11.10 31.49 73.31
CA PHE A 282 10.73 32.06 72.02
C PHE A 282 11.95 32.40 71.14
N TRP A 283 13.01 32.99 71.71
CA TRP A 283 14.21 33.37 70.95
C TRP A 283 15.07 32.15 70.55
N ASP A 284 15.10 31.11 71.40
CA ASP A 284 15.76 29.85 71.07
C ASP A 284 15.02 29.08 69.96
N LYS A 285 13.69 29.17 69.91
CA LYS A 285 12.90 28.60 68.81
C LYS A 285 13.09 29.36 67.49
N LEU A 286 13.26 30.67 67.54
CA LEU A 286 13.48 31.49 66.34
C LEU A 286 14.85 31.22 65.70
N LYS A 287 15.91 31.13 66.51
CA LYS A 287 17.27 30.78 66.05
C LYS A 287 17.39 29.37 65.48
N ASN A 288 16.61 28.42 66.01
CA ASN A 288 16.62 27.03 65.55
C ASN A 288 15.65 26.75 64.39
N SER A 289 14.83 27.72 63.98
CA SER A 289 14.05 27.61 62.76
C SER A 289 14.95 27.89 61.56
N GLN A 290 15.20 26.87 60.74
CA GLN A 290 16.00 26.95 59.50
C GLN A 290 15.31 27.78 58.39
N LEU A 291 14.84 28.99 58.69
CA LEU A 291 14.20 29.88 57.73
C LEU A 291 15.19 30.82 57.01
N LEU A 292 16.49 30.53 57.08
CA LEU A 292 17.54 31.37 56.48
C LEU A 292 18.34 30.73 55.34
N PHE A 293 17.96 29.57 54.81
CA PHE A 293 18.64 29.02 53.62
C PHE A 293 17.69 28.28 52.66
N LEU A 294 16.89 29.04 51.91
CA LEU A 294 16.29 28.55 50.65
C LEU A 294 16.42 29.62 49.56
N CYS A 295 17.66 29.99 49.27
CA CYS A 295 18.06 30.51 47.95
C CYS A 295 19.37 29.79 47.57
N LYS A 296 19.25 28.53 47.15
CA LYS A 296 20.28 27.91 46.30
C LYS A 296 19.95 28.28 44.86
N PRO A 297 20.94 28.67 44.03
CA PRO A 297 20.71 28.85 42.60
C PRO A 297 20.38 27.49 41.98
N HIS A 298 19.30 27.44 41.20
CA HIS A 298 18.98 26.27 40.39
C HIS A 298 20.10 26.01 39.37
N PRO A 299 20.61 24.77 39.23
CA PRO A 299 21.54 24.46 38.16
C PRO A 299 20.78 24.52 36.83
N SER A 300 21.28 25.36 35.94
CA SER A 300 20.91 25.45 34.54
C SER A 300 20.86 24.07 33.90
N ARG A 301 19.69 23.74 33.33
CA ARG A 301 19.40 22.52 32.58
C ARG A 301 20.22 22.58 31.28
N SER A 302 21.29 21.80 31.21
CA SER A 302 22.03 21.56 29.98
C SER A 302 21.12 20.86 28.97
N VAL A 303 20.78 21.57 27.91
CA VAL A 303 20.25 20.97 26.68
C VAL A 303 21.44 20.26 26.02
N VAL A 304 21.39 18.94 26.03
CA VAL A 304 22.30 18.08 25.27
C VAL A 304 21.80 18.10 23.82
N ASN A 305 22.68 18.52 22.90
CA ASN A 305 22.61 18.21 21.48
C ASN A 305 23.02 16.75 21.25
#